data_AF-A0AA35QYL9-F1
#
_entry.id   AF-A0AA35QYL9-F1
#
_cell.length_a   1.000
_cell.length_b   1.000
_cell.length_c   1.000
_cell.angle_alpha   90.00
_cell.angle_beta   90.00
_cell.angle_gamma   90.00
#
_symmetry.space_group_name_H-M   'P 1'
#
loop_
_entity.id
_entity.type
_entity.pdbx_description
1 polymer ?
#
loop_
_entity_poly.entity_id
_entity_poly.type
_entity_poly.pdbx_seq_one_letter_code
_entity_poly.pdbx_strand_id
1 'polypeptide(L)'
;TCTRIETAIRKAASRLHRRKRRCKGSRERDRLRDGETYVLVGEGETIQVRGLQEELQRKEEELRRVEDQERETRQQLEEQKRETEQERRERESVTEVLDAAQNKGRKLEDVGERQKRRKISQLKSYTKLALKPLESYGLTLHSVTAVTDKGCSLSLDLSPGTSSA
;
A
#
# COMPACT_ATOMS: atom_id res chain seq x y z
N THR A 1 12.73 2.71 42.64
CA THR A 1 11.43 2.17 43.10
C THR A 1 11.29 0.68 42.85
N CYS A 2 11.60 0.16 41.64
CA CYS A 2 11.52 -1.29 41.32
C CYS A 2 12.29 -2.22 42.29
N THR A 3 13.51 -1.86 42.70
CA THR A 3 14.32 -2.71 43.60
C THR A 3 13.69 -2.91 44.98
N ARG A 4 13.03 -1.89 45.54
CA ARG A 4 12.34 -1.98 46.84
C ARG A 4 11.13 -2.92 46.77
N ILE A 5 10.32 -2.79 45.73
CA ILE A 5 9.16 -3.65 45.47
C ILE A 5 9.60 -5.09 45.27
N GLU A 6 10.62 -5.34 44.44
CA GLU A 6 11.17 -6.69 44.25
C GLU A 6 11.64 -7.32 45.56
N THR A 7 12.35 -6.55 46.39
CA THR A 7 12.88 -7.06 47.66
C THR A 7 11.74 -7.41 48.62
N ALA A 8 10.68 -6.60 48.66
CA ALA A 8 9.49 -6.85 49.47
C ALA A 8 8.73 -8.10 48.98
N ILE A 9 8.54 -8.23 47.66
CA ILE A 9 7.91 -9.40 47.05
C ILE A 9 8.73 -10.68 47.33
N ARG A 10 10.05 -10.65 47.16
CA ARG A 10 10.92 -11.81 47.48
C ARG A 10 10.83 -12.22 48.95
N LYS A 11 10.80 -11.25 49.87
CA LYS A 11 10.63 -11.52 51.31
C LYS A 11 9.26 -12.12 51.61
N ALA A 12 8.19 -11.59 51.02
CA ALA A 12 6.84 -12.11 51.18
C ALA A 12 6.71 -13.53 50.61
N ALA A 13 7.22 -13.78 49.40
CA ALA A 13 7.25 -15.08 48.76
C ALA A 13 8.02 -16.11 49.60
N SER A 14 9.17 -15.73 50.16
CA SER A 14 9.97 -16.60 51.03
C SER A 14 9.21 -16.97 52.31
N ARG A 15 8.51 -16.01 52.94
CA ARG A 15 7.66 -16.27 54.12
C ARG A 15 6.51 -17.22 53.78
N LEU A 16 5.83 -16.97 52.68
CA LEU A 16 4.70 -17.77 52.21
C LEU A 16 5.16 -19.20 51.86
N HIS A 17 6.31 -19.36 51.23
CA HIS A 17 6.89 -20.66 50.92
C HIS A 17 7.25 -21.45 52.20
N ARG A 18 7.86 -20.80 53.20
CA ARG A 18 8.13 -21.42 54.51
C ARG A 18 6.84 -21.86 55.21
N ARG A 19 5.80 -21.03 55.17
CA ARG A 19 4.49 -21.33 55.77
C ARG A 19 3.82 -22.52 55.08
N LYS A 20 3.82 -22.54 53.75
CA LYS A 20 3.30 -23.64 52.93
C LYS A 20 4.00 -24.98 53.19
N ARG A 21 5.32 -24.99 53.42
CA ARG A 21 6.08 -26.21 53.79
C ARG A 21 5.68 -26.77 55.16
N ARG A 22 5.20 -25.93 56.08
CA ARG A 22 4.81 -26.34 57.44
C ARG A 22 3.34 -26.76 57.54
N CYS A 23 2.50 -26.39 56.55
CA CYS A 23 1.11 -26.82 56.48
C CYS A 23 1.03 -28.30 56.09
N LYS A 24 0.46 -29.13 56.99
CA LYS A 24 0.25 -30.57 56.74
C LYS A 24 -1.06 -30.88 56.00
N GLY A 25 -2.05 -29.98 56.04
CA GLY A 25 -3.35 -30.17 55.40
C GLY A 25 -3.44 -29.60 53.97
N SER A 26 -4.17 -30.27 53.06
CA SER A 26 -4.40 -29.75 51.69
C SER A 26 -5.20 -28.45 51.72
N ARG A 27 -6.31 -28.41 52.47
CA ARG A 27 -7.19 -27.23 52.60
C ARG A 27 -6.46 -25.96 53.04
N GLU A 28 -5.48 -26.08 53.93
CA GLU A 28 -4.71 -24.93 54.41
C GLU A 28 -3.69 -24.46 53.35
N ARG A 29 -3.12 -25.40 52.57
CA ARG A 29 -2.27 -25.07 51.43
C ARG A 29 -3.05 -24.40 50.30
N ASP A 30 -4.29 -24.82 50.06
CA ASP A 30 -5.18 -24.23 49.06
C ASP A 30 -5.60 -22.81 49.49
N ARG A 31 -5.97 -22.61 50.77
CA ARG A 31 -6.21 -21.25 51.32
C ARG A 31 -5.01 -20.32 51.20
N LEU A 32 -3.79 -20.83 51.40
CA LEU A 32 -2.56 -20.03 51.21
C LEU A 32 -2.24 -19.78 49.73
N ARG A 33 -2.80 -20.58 48.81
CA ARG A 33 -2.64 -20.42 47.36
C ARG A 33 -3.64 -19.41 46.80
N ASP A 34 -4.87 -19.44 47.31
CA ASP A 34 -5.99 -18.64 46.82
C ASP A 34 -6.17 -17.33 47.61
N GLY A 35 -5.51 -17.20 48.77
CA GLY A 35 -5.55 -16.01 49.60
C GLY A 35 -4.88 -14.80 48.94
N GLU A 36 -5.53 -13.64 49.05
CA GLU A 36 -5.01 -12.37 48.56
C GLU A 36 -3.68 -12.03 49.26
N THR A 37 -2.60 -12.07 48.49
CA THR A 37 -1.27 -11.76 49.01
C THR A 37 -1.03 -10.27 48.90
N TYR A 38 -1.18 -9.56 50.01
CA TYR A 38 -0.78 -8.17 50.13
C TYR A 38 0.69 -8.07 50.58
N VAL A 39 1.47 -7.25 49.88
CA VAL A 39 2.88 -7.01 50.20
C VAL A 39 3.06 -5.56 50.64
N LEU A 40 3.56 -5.38 51.86
CA LEU A 40 3.99 -4.08 52.38
C LEU A 40 5.36 -3.72 51.78
N VAL A 41 5.43 -2.57 51.12
CA VAL A 41 6.66 -2.07 50.46
C VAL A 41 7.28 -0.88 51.20
N GLY A 42 6.49 -0.16 52.00
CA GLY A 42 6.90 0.99 52.80
C GLY A 42 5.92 1.25 53.96
N GLU A 43 6.05 2.41 54.62
CA GLU A 43 5.08 2.86 55.62
C GLU A 43 3.76 3.20 54.91
N GLY A 44 2.73 2.36 55.11
CA GLY A 44 1.39 2.57 54.53
C GLY A 44 1.18 2.06 53.11
N GLU A 45 2.23 1.73 52.36
CA GLU A 45 2.12 1.22 50.98
C GLU A 45 1.93 -0.30 50.96
N THR A 46 0.72 -0.75 50.58
CA THR A 46 0.40 -2.16 50.33
C THR A 46 0.11 -2.38 48.86
N ILE A 47 0.63 -3.49 48.33
CA ILE A 47 0.43 -3.89 46.94
C ILE A 47 -0.30 -5.23 46.93
N GLN A 48 -1.39 -5.31 46.18
CA GLN A 48 -2.10 -6.57 45.92
C GLN A 48 -1.42 -7.30 44.76
N VAL A 49 -0.75 -8.41 45.05
CA VAL A 49 0.04 -9.15 44.04
C VAL A 49 -0.85 -9.72 42.93
N ARG A 50 -2.08 -10.12 43.26
CA ARG A 50 -3.04 -10.64 42.28
C ARG A 50 -3.46 -9.58 41.26
N GLY A 51 -3.71 -8.35 41.71
CA GLY A 51 -4.03 -7.24 40.80
C GLY A 51 -2.89 -6.96 39.82
N LEU A 52 -1.64 -6.96 40.30
CA LEU A 52 -0.47 -6.83 39.42
C LEU A 52 -0.33 -7.97 38.43
N GLN A 53 -0.68 -9.20 38.79
CA GLN A 53 -0.65 -10.33 37.86
C GLN A 53 -1.71 -10.18 36.76
N GLU A 54 -2.91 -9.76 37.12
CA GLU A 54 -4.00 -9.52 36.15
C GLU A 54 -3.67 -8.35 35.22
N GLU A 55 -3.08 -7.26 35.75
CA GLU A 55 -2.60 -6.14 34.93
C GLU A 55 -1.47 -6.55 34.00
N LEU A 56 -0.51 -7.35 34.48
CA LEU A 56 0.58 -7.87 33.66
C LEU A 56 0.04 -8.72 32.50
N GLN A 57 -0.90 -9.63 32.79
CA GLN A 57 -1.53 -10.46 31.76
C GLN A 57 -2.28 -9.60 30.72
N ARG A 58 -3.04 -8.60 31.17
CA ARG A 58 -3.72 -7.68 30.24
C ARG A 58 -2.73 -6.93 29.36
N LYS A 59 -1.61 -6.48 29.93
CA LYS A 59 -0.55 -5.78 29.18
C LYS A 59 0.16 -6.69 28.19
N GLU A 60 0.42 -7.94 28.56
CA GLU A 60 0.98 -8.94 27.64
C GLU A 60 0.04 -9.25 26.48
N GLU A 61 -1.26 -9.35 26.73
CA GLU A 61 -2.28 -9.51 25.68
C GLU A 61 -2.38 -8.29 24.77
N GLU A 62 -2.39 -7.08 25.33
CA GLU A 62 -2.34 -5.84 24.54
C GLU A 62 -1.09 -5.78 23.65
N LEU A 63 0.07 -6.14 24.20
CA LEU A 63 1.34 -6.12 23.49
C LEU A 63 1.33 -7.10 22.31
N ARG A 64 0.79 -8.31 22.50
CA ARG A 64 0.59 -9.27 21.40
C ARG A 64 -0.32 -8.72 20.29
N ARG A 65 -1.43 -8.08 20.67
CA ARG A 65 -2.35 -7.49 19.68
C ARG A 65 -1.67 -6.39 18.87
N VAL A 66 -0.85 -5.56 19.52
CA VAL A 66 -0.10 -4.50 18.84
C VAL A 66 0.97 -5.11 17.93
N GLU A 67 1.70 -6.13 18.37
CA GLU A 67 2.68 -6.84 17.54
C GLU A 67 2.05 -7.48 16.29
N ASP A 68 0.85 -8.07 16.43
CA ASP A 68 0.13 -8.64 15.30
C ASP A 68 -0.32 -7.54 14.32
N GLN A 69 -0.83 -6.41 14.82
CA GLN A 69 -1.18 -5.25 14.00
C GLN A 69 0.04 -4.64 13.28
N GLU A 70 1.19 -4.54 13.95
CA GLU A 70 2.43 -4.06 13.32
C GLU A 70 2.89 -5.01 12.21
N ARG A 71 2.72 -6.33 12.38
CA ARG A 71 3.04 -7.29 11.33
C ARG A 71 2.13 -7.15 10.12
N GLU A 72 0.82 -7.05 10.33
CA GLU A 72 -0.15 -6.87 9.25
C GLU A 72 0.11 -5.56 8.48
N THR A 73 0.26 -4.45 9.19
CA THR A 73 0.54 -3.15 8.56
C THR A 73 1.88 -3.13 7.81
N ARG A 74 2.90 -3.81 8.34
CA ARG A 74 4.19 -3.95 7.66
C ARG A 74 4.08 -4.78 6.38
N GLN A 75 3.29 -5.86 6.38
CA GLN A 75 3.04 -6.64 5.16
C GLN A 75 2.30 -5.80 4.11
N GLN A 76 1.26 -5.06 4.51
CA GLN A 76 0.54 -4.15 3.61
C GLN A 76 1.45 -3.07 3.01
N LEU A 77 2.37 -2.51 3.80
CA LEU A 77 3.36 -1.54 3.31
C LEU A 77 4.33 -2.16 2.31
N GLU A 78 4.76 -3.40 2.51
CA GLU A 78 5.63 -4.11 1.56
C GLU A 78 4.89 -4.42 0.25
N GLU A 79 3.61 -4.77 0.31
CA GLU A 79 2.77 -5.00 -0.86
C GLU A 79 2.57 -3.71 -1.68
N GLN A 80 2.16 -2.62 -1.03
CA GLN A 80 2.03 -1.31 -1.68
C GLN A 80 3.33 -0.80 -2.30
N LYS A 81 4.47 -1.08 -1.67
CA LYS A 81 5.79 -0.74 -2.25
C LYS A 81 6.06 -1.53 -3.54
N ARG A 82 5.67 -2.80 -3.60
CA ARG A 82 5.82 -3.62 -4.82
C ARG A 82 4.92 -3.11 -5.94
N GLU A 83 3.66 -2.81 -5.62
CA GLU A 83 2.71 -2.26 -6.60
C GLU A 83 3.19 -0.92 -7.16
N THR A 84 3.59 0.01 -6.30
CA THR A 84 4.10 1.33 -6.74
C THR A 84 5.39 1.21 -7.56
N GLU A 85 6.27 0.27 -7.22
CA GLU A 85 7.48 0.01 -8.02
C GLU A 85 7.15 -0.58 -9.39
N GLN A 86 6.14 -1.47 -9.47
CA GLN A 86 5.65 -2.00 -10.73
C GLN A 86 5.02 -0.91 -11.60
N GLU A 87 4.11 -0.09 -11.05
CA GLU A 87 3.51 1.04 -11.77
C GLU A 87 4.57 2.00 -12.30
N ARG A 88 5.64 2.25 -11.52
CA ARG A 88 6.76 3.09 -11.97
C ARG A 88 7.45 2.49 -13.18
N ARG A 89 7.75 1.18 -13.16
CA ARG A 89 8.38 0.48 -14.31
C ARG A 89 7.50 0.50 -15.54
N GLU A 90 6.19 0.33 -15.37
CA GLU A 90 5.23 0.41 -16.48
C GLU A 90 5.21 1.81 -17.08
N ARG A 91 5.17 2.87 -16.26
CA ARG A 91 5.26 4.25 -16.73
C ARG A 91 6.58 4.54 -17.46
N GLU A 92 7.70 4.07 -16.92
CA GLU A 92 9.02 4.20 -17.55
C GLU A 92 9.03 3.56 -18.94
N SER A 93 8.48 2.34 -19.07
CA SER A 93 8.36 1.67 -20.36
C SER A 93 7.49 2.44 -21.37
N VAL A 94 6.39 3.05 -20.92
CA VAL A 94 5.54 3.88 -21.77
C VAL A 94 6.27 5.14 -22.20
N THR A 95 7.00 5.80 -21.30
CA THR A 95 7.80 6.98 -21.64
C THR A 95 8.90 6.66 -22.63
N GLU A 96 9.58 5.51 -22.52
CA GLU A 96 10.59 5.07 -23.48
C GLU A 96 9.99 4.85 -24.87
N VAL A 97 8.80 4.24 -24.95
CA VAL A 97 8.08 4.07 -26.23
C VAL A 97 7.64 5.42 -26.80
N LEU A 98 7.17 6.34 -25.97
CA LEU A 98 6.78 7.69 -26.41
C LEU A 98 7.98 8.52 -26.88
N ASP A 99 9.11 8.42 -26.19
CA ASP A 99 10.37 9.09 -26.58
C ASP A 99 10.96 8.48 -27.85
N ALA A 100 10.86 7.16 -28.02
CA ALA A 100 11.19 6.51 -29.29
C ALA A 100 10.25 6.94 -30.42
N ALA A 101 8.97 7.21 -30.11
CA ALA A 101 7.96 7.70 -31.04
C ALA A 101 8.02 9.22 -31.28
N GLN A 102 8.88 9.97 -30.58
CA GLN A 102 9.06 11.39 -30.86
C GLN A 102 9.49 11.57 -32.32
N ASN A 103 8.75 12.43 -33.03
CA ASN A 103 8.99 12.73 -34.43
C ASN A 103 10.36 13.42 -34.60
N LYS A 104 11.41 12.63 -34.92
CA LYS A 104 12.75 13.14 -35.32
C LYS A 104 12.77 13.77 -36.72
N GLY A 105 11.61 13.88 -37.37
CA GLY A 105 11.48 14.46 -38.70
C GLY A 105 11.45 15.99 -38.69
N ARG A 106 11.76 16.60 -39.85
CA ARG A 106 11.48 18.03 -40.06
C ARG A 106 9.98 18.28 -40.04
N LYS A 107 9.57 19.48 -39.61
CA LYS A 107 8.15 19.86 -39.66
C LYS A 107 7.66 19.75 -41.09
N LEU A 108 6.41 19.34 -41.26
CA LEU A 108 5.78 19.22 -42.58
C LEU A 108 5.87 20.55 -43.35
N GLU A 109 5.79 21.69 -42.67
CA GLU A 109 5.91 23.03 -43.26
C GLU A 109 7.27 23.26 -43.94
N ASP A 110 8.35 22.67 -43.42
CA ASP A 110 9.74 22.86 -43.83
C ASP A 110 10.18 21.94 -44.98
N VAL A 111 9.33 20.98 -45.37
CA VAL A 111 9.59 20.07 -46.50
C VAL A 111 8.86 20.54 -47.77
N GLY A 112 9.45 20.28 -48.93
CA GLY A 112 8.89 20.72 -50.21
C GLY A 112 7.50 20.13 -50.49
N GLU A 113 6.66 20.86 -51.24
CA GLU A 113 5.28 20.50 -51.64
C GLU A 113 5.11 19.02 -52.05
N ARG A 114 6.04 18.49 -52.84
CA ARG A 114 5.99 17.09 -53.31
C ARG A 114 6.13 16.08 -52.16
N GLN A 115 6.99 16.37 -51.18
CA GLN A 115 7.17 15.53 -49.99
C GLN A 115 5.97 15.67 -49.05
N LYS A 116 5.43 16.89 -48.88
CA LYS A 116 4.17 17.14 -48.14
C LYS A 116 3.04 16.27 -48.69
N ARG A 117 2.76 16.34 -49.99
CA ARG A 117 1.69 15.56 -50.64
C ARG A 117 1.89 14.05 -50.50
N ARG A 118 3.11 13.56 -50.69
CA ARG A 118 3.44 12.13 -50.48
C ARG A 118 3.14 11.70 -49.05
N LYS A 119 3.55 12.50 -48.05
CA LYS A 119 3.34 12.15 -46.65
C LYS A 119 1.86 12.19 -46.25
N ILE A 120 1.12 13.21 -46.71
CA ILE A 120 -0.33 13.29 -46.51
C ILE A 120 -1.05 12.09 -47.16
N SER A 121 -0.65 11.69 -48.37
CA SER A 121 -1.22 10.51 -49.03
C SER A 121 -0.95 9.22 -48.26
N GLN A 122 0.26 9.06 -47.71
CA GLN A 122 0.60 7.91 -46.86
C GLN A 122 -0.23 7.89 -45.58
N LEU A 123 -0.38 9.05 -44.91
CA LEU A 123 -1.20 9.18 -43.71
C LEU A 123 -2.66 8.83 -44.00
N LYS A 124 -3.25 9.35 -45.09
CA LYS A 124 -4.61 8.98 -45.52
C LYS A 124 -4.78 7.47 -45.71
N SER A 125 -3.81 6.82 -46.36
CA SER A 125 -3.83 5.37 -46.57
C SER A 125 -3.74 4.59 -45.25
N TYR A 126 -2.84 4.99 -44.36
CA TYR A 126 -2.67 4.35 -43.05
C TYR A 126 -3.92 4.51 -42.17
N THR A 127 -4.48 5.72 -42.10
CA THR A 127 -5.72 5.99 -41.39
C THR A 127 -6.87 5.14 -41.95
N LYS A 128 -7.00 5.02 -43.28
CA LYS A 128 -8.02 4.15 -43.89
C LYS A 128 -7.87 2.69 -43.48
N LEU A 129 -6.64 2.17 -43.42
CA LEU A 129 -6.38 0.81 -42.94
C LEU A 129 -6.69 0.64 -41.45
N ALA A 130 -6.32 1.62 -40.62
CA ALA A 130 -6.57 1.60 -39.18
C ALA A 130 -8.05 1.75 -38.82
N LEU A 131 -8.85 2.42 -39.66
CA LEU A 131 -10.29 2.58 -39.48
C LEU A 131 -11.11 1.40 -40.00
N LYS A 132 -10.56 0.57 -40.89
CA LYS A 132 -11.25 -0.58 -41.48
C LYS A 132 -11.87 -1.54 -40.45
N PRO A 133 -11.22 -1.85 -39.30
CA PRO A 133 -11.85 -2.63 -38.24
C PRO A 133 -13.03 -1.90 -37.59
N LEU A 134 -12.94 -0.59 -37.35
CA LEU A 134 -14.02 0.21 -36.77
C LEU A 134 -15.25 0.27 -37.69
N GLU A 135 -15.02 0.36 -39.01
CA GLU A 135 -16.09 0.29 -40.02
C GLU A 135 -16.84 -1.06 -39.96
N SER A 136 -16.15 -2.17 -39.65
CA SER A 136 -16.80 -3.48 -39.49
C SER A 136 -17.74 -3.57 -38.28
N TYR A 137 -17.58 -2.66 -37.31
CA TYR A 137 -18.48 -2.48 -36.17
C TYR A 137 -19.55 -1.40 -36.41
N GLY A 138 -19.66 -0.87 -37.63
CA GLY A 138 -20.62 0.18 -37.98
C GLY A 138 -20.22 1.60 -37.53
N LEU A 139 -18.97 1.80 -37.11
CA LEU A 139 -18.46 3.12 -36.72
C LEU A 139 -17.78 3.78 -37.92
N THR A 140 -18.33 4.90 -38.39
CA THR A 140 -17.77 5.68 -39.52
C THR A 140 -17.17 6.98 -39.04
N LEU A 141 -15.93 7.27 -39.44
CA LEU A 141 -15.24 8.52 -39.14
C LEU A 141 -15.26 9.44 -40.36
N HIS A 142 -16.00 10.55 -40.29
CA HIS A 142 -16.18 11.45 -41.43
C HIS A 142 -15.05 12.48 -41.57
N SER A 143 -14.55 13.02 -40.46
CA SER A 143 -13.46 13.99 -40.46
C SER A 143 -12.60 13.84 -39.21
N VAL A 144 -11.33 14.21 -39.36
CA VAL A 144 -10.38 14.31 -38.23
C VAL A 144 -9.88 15.74 -38.17
N THR A 145 -10.15 16.41 -37.06
CA THR A 145 -9.62 17.75 -36.78
C THR A 145 -8.52 17.65 -35.74
N ALA A 146 -7.29 17.96 -36.14
CA ALA A 146 -6.18 18.13 -35.23
C ALA A 146 -6.06 19.62 -34.87
N VAL A 147 -6.23 19.96 -33.59
CA VAL A 147 -5.98 21.31 -33.08
C VAL A 147 -4.56 21.34 -32.54
N THR A 148 -3.75 22.24 -33.09
CA THR A 148 -2.38 22.46 -32.61
C THR A 148 -2.38 23.43 -31.43
N ASP A 149 -1.35 23.37 -30.58
CA ASP A 149 -1.18 24.22 -29.38
C ASP A 149 -1.20 25.74 -29.68
N LYS A 150 -1.10 26.12 -30.96
CA LYS A 150 -1.21 27.50 -31.45
C LYS A 150 -2.63 27.92 -31.87
N GLY A 151 -3.63 27.06 -31.68
CA GLY A 151 -5.02 27.30 -32.09
C GLY A 151 -5.31 27.08 -33.57
N CYS A 152 -4.33 26.63 -34.37
CA CYS A 152 -4.58 26.25 -35.77
C CYS A 152 -5.22 24.86 -35.82
N SER A 153 -6.38 24.76 -36.48
CA SER A 153 -7.08 23.50 -36.75
C SER A 153 -6.75 22.99 -38.16
N LEU A 154 -6.26 21.75 -38.23
CA LEU A 154 -6.09 21.02 -39.48
C LEU A 154 -7.22 20.00 -39.57
N SER A 155 -8.17 20.24 -40.48
CA SER A 155 -9.21 19.27 -40.82
C SER A 155 -8.74 18.37 -41.96
N LEU A 156 -8.88 17.06 -41.78
CA LEU A 156 -8.66 16.08 -42.81
C LEU A 156 -9.98 15.37 -43.08
N ASP A 157 -10.56 15.65 -44.24
CA ASP A 157 -11.75 14.95 -44.71
C ASP A 157 -11.36 13.57 -45.24
N LEU A 158 -12.03 12.56 -44.69
CA LEU A 158 -11.82 11.14 -45.01
C LEU A 158 -12.92 10.58 -45.92
N SER A 159 -13.91 11.41 -46.28
CA SER A 159 -14.96 11.06 -47.23
C SER A 159 -14.35 10.52 -48.53
N PRO A 160 -14.87 9.40 -49.07
CA PRO A 160 -14.47 8.92 -50.39
C PRO A 160 -14.82 10.01 -51.40
N GLY A 161 -13.80 10.66 -51.95
CA GLY A 161 -13.99 11.63 -53.03
C GLY A 161 -14.78 10.98 -54.14
N THR A 162 -15.91 11.58 -54.50
CA THR A 162 -16.61 11.30 -55.74
C THR A 162 -15.66 11.64 -56.88
N SER A 163 -15.00 10.61 -57.41
CA SER A 163 -14.38 10.63 -58.73
C SER A 163 -15.50 10.82 -59.75
N SER A 164 -15.86 12.07 -60.05
CA SER A 164 -16.61 12.38 -61.27
C SER A 164 -15.65 12.26 -62.46
N ALA A 165 -16.01 11.34 -63.37
CA ALA A 165 -15.48 11.28 -64.73
C ALA A 165 -15.85 12.54 -65.51
#